data_AF-A0A927UE35-F1
#
_entry.id   AF-A0A927UE35-F1
#
_cell.length_a   1.000
_cell.length_b   1.000
_cell.length_c   1.000
_cell.angle_alpha   90.00
_cell.angle_beta   90.00
_cell.angle_gamma   90.00
#
_symmetry.space_group_name_H-M   'P 1'
#
loop_
_entity.id
_entity.type
_entity.pdbx_description
1 polymer ?
#
loop_
_entity_poly.entity_id
_entity_poly.type
_entity_poly.pdbx_seq_one_letter_code
_entity_poly.pdbx_strand_id
1 'polypeptide(L)'
;MSEETMGLRKNPSRKECEKIIRKILMTEVLERGTNEHFKSASDFMGYFKSLYPASDSLTKQVQRAVKSLGMPKDERGYFIINKTEAQLNQDKEIAFLMHKCKCELVPFDEYQTLFLKADGNYRDYLYQLLSESETFADKIITIVNSSNGLILFTKNKQQLEIMINSLINR
;
A
#
# COMPACT_ATOMS: atom_id res chain seq x y z
N MET A 1 25.97 -18.92 -30.26
CA MET A 1 26.00 -19.37 -28.85
C MET A 1 25.32 -20.72 -28.82
N SER A 2 26.11 -21.75 -28.61
CA SER A 2 25.87 -23.18 -28.91
C SER A 2 24.77 -23.83 -28.07
N GLU A 3 24.02 -24.74 -28.72
CA GLU A 3 22.98 -25.64 -28.20
C GLU A 3 23.50 -26.73 -27.23
N GLU A 4 24.59 -26.49 -26.50
CA GLU A 4 25.20 -27.46 -25.60
C GLU A 4 24.96 -27.10 -24.14
N THR A 5 23.77 -27.48 -23.63
CA THR A 5 23.50 -27.95 -22.24
C THR A 5 21.99 -28.11 -21.97
N MET A 6 21.20 -28.66 -22.91
CA MET A 6 19.92 -29.31 -22.55
C MET A 6 20.18 -30.70 -21.94
N GLY A 7 21.08 -30.77 -20.96
CA GLY A 7 21.11 -31.90 -20.06
C GLY A 7 19.79 -31.90 -19.29
N LEU A 8 19.03 -33.00 -19.38
CA LEU A 8 17.77 -33.24 -18.67
C LEU A 8 17.82 -32.58 -17.28
N ARG A 9 17.25 -31.38 -17.15
CA ARG A 9 17.27 -30.65 -15.88
C ARG A 9 16.59 -31.56 -14.86
N LYS A 10 17.35 -32.00 -13.85
CA LYS A 10 16.79 -32.75 -12.73
C LYS A 10 15.65 -31.95 -12.13
N ASN A 11 14.63 -32.67 -11.65
CA ASN A 11 13.48 -32.02 -11.00
C ASN A 11 13.97 -31.11 -9.87
N PRO A 12 13.47 -29.87 -9.78
CA PRO A 12 13.85 -28.92 -8.76
C PRO A 12 13.46 -29.44 -7.38
N SER A 13 14.19 -29.03 -6.36
CA SER A 13 13.81 -29.30 -4.96
C SER A 13 12.60 -28.47 -4.54
N ARG A 14 11.93 -28.88 -3.45
CA ARG A 14 10.82 -28.12 -2.84
C ARG A 14 11.17 -26.65 -2.58
N LYS A 15 12.36 -26.38 -2.03
CA LYS A 15 12.83 -25.01 -1.74
C LYS A 15 13.03 -24.18 -3.02
N GLU A 16 13.48 -24.81 -4.10
CA GLU A 16 13.60 -24.14 -5.40
C GLU A 16 12.23 -23.87 -6.01
N CYS A 17 11.28 -24.82 -5.92
CA CYS A 17 9.89 -24.59 -6.30
C CYS A 17 9.28 -23.41 -5.53
N GLU A 18 9.47 -23.34 -4.21
CA GLU A 18 9.01 -22.22 -3.37
C GLU A 18 9.56 -20.88 -3.86
N LYS A 19 10.86 -20.80 -4.19
CA LYS A 19 11.49 -19.58 -4.72
C LYS A 19 10.91 -19.18 -6.08
N ILE A 20 10.70 -20.15 -6.99
CA ILE A 20 10.16 -19.89 -8.32
C ILE A 20 8.70 -19.44 -8.23
N ILE A 21 7.88 -20.10 -7.42
CA ILE A 21 6.49 -19.68 -7.15
C ILE A 21 6.48 -18.26 -6.59
N ARG A 22 7.40 -17.93 -5.67
CA ARG A 22 7.56 -16.57 -5.16
C ARG A 22 7.83 -15.54 -6.24
N LYS A 23 8.78 -15.84 -7.12
CA LYS A 23 9.13 -14.96 -8.23
C LYS A 23 7.96 -14.74 -9.19
N ILE A 24 7.26 -15.82 -9.58
CA ILE A 24 6.11 -15.76 -10.51
C ILE A 24 5.04 -14.82 -9.96
N LEU A 25 4.63 -15.04 -8.71
CA LEU A 25 3.56 -14.27 -8.08
C LEU A 25 3.99 -12.83 -7.72
N MET A 26 5.27 -12.57 -7.41
CA MET A 26 5.77 -11.20 -7.26
C MET A 26 5.70 -10.43 -8.58
N THR A 27 6.12 -11.04 -9.70
CA THR A 27 6.03 -10.41 -11.02
C THR A 27 4.58 -10.10 -11.38
N GLU A 28 3.67 -11.04 -11.14
CA GLU A 28 2.23 -10.86 -11.37
C GLU A 28 1.67 -9.64 -10.61
N VAL A 29 1.99 -9.53 -9.31
CA VAL A 29 1.54 -8.43 -8.46
C VAL A 29 2.16 -7.09 -8.87
N LEU A 30 3.42 -7.08 -9.33
CA LEU A 30 4.06 -5.85 -9.82
C LEU A 30 3.44 -5.33 -11.12
N GLU A 31 3.00 -6.22 -12.01
CA GLU A 31 2.41 -5.83 -13.30
C GLU A 31 0.94 -5.42 -13.18
N ARG A 32 0.16 -6.08 -12.31
CA ARG A 32 -1.30 -5.93 -12.26
C ARG A 32 -1.84 -5.41 -10.93
N GLY A 33 -0.98 -5.20 -9.95
CA GLY A 33 -1.34 -4.82 -8.57
C GLY A 33 -1.86 -5.99 -7.72
N THR A 34 -2.41 -7.04 -8.33
CA THR A 34 -2.90 -8.25 -7.64
C THR A 34 -2.69 -9.52 -8.49
N ASN A 35 -2.73 -10.70 -7.86
CA ASN A 35 -2.70 -11.97 -8.58
C ASN A 35 -4.10 -12.36 -9.06
N GLU A 36 -4.26 -12.52 -10.37
CA GLU A 36 -5.54 -12.92 -10.99
C GLU A 36 -5.48 -14.25 -11.76
N HIS A 37 -4.35 -14.96 -11.70
CA HIS A 37 -4.12 -16.17 -12.51
C HIS A 37 -3.94 -17.44 -11.67
N PHE A 38 -3.38 -17.36 -10.47
CA PHE A 38 -2.99 -18.55 -9.71
C PHE A 38 -3.91 -18.79 -8.51
N LYS A 39 -4.71 -19.88 -8.56
CA LYS A 39 -5.61 -20.36 -7.48
C LYS A 39 -5.14 -21.66 -6.84
N SER A 40 -4.34 -22.43 -7.56
CA SER A 40 -3.98 -23.81 -7.21
C SER A 40 -2.58 -24.17 -7.73
N ALA A 41 -2.08 -25.33 -7.31
CA ALA A 41 -0.77 -25.81 -7.74
C ALA A 41 -0.71 -26.14 -9.26
N SER A 42 -1.83 -26.53 -9.86
CA SER A 42 -1.90 -26.83 -11.30
C SER A 42 -1.66 -25.60 -12.17
N ASP A 43 -2.02 -24.42 -11.68
CA ASP A 43 -1.91 -23.16 -12.43
C ASP A 43 -0.43 -22.79 -12.67
N PHE A 44 0.46 -23.21 -11.78
CA PHE A 44 1.90 -23.05 -11.94
C PHE A 44 2.53 -24.05 -12.92
N MET A 45 1.85 -25.15 -13.25
CA MET A 45 2.45 -26.23 -14.02
C MET A 45 2.83 -25.82 -15.44
N GLY A 46 2.14 -24.84 -16.04
CA GLY A 46 2.54 -24.27 -17.33
C GLY A 46 3.97 -23.68 -17.28
N TYR A 47 4.26 -22.91 -16.23
CA TYR A 47 5.59 -22.33 -15.99
C TYR A 47 6.64 -23.37 -15.63
N PHE A 48 6.28 -24.38 -14.84
CA PHE A 48 7.26 -25.41 -14.47
C PHE A 48 7.59 -26.35 -15.63
N LYS A 49 6.63 -26.65 -16.52
CA LYS A 49 6.85 -27.50 -17.71
C LYS A 49 7.69 -26.82 -18.79
N SER A 50 7.73 -25.49 -18.85
CA SER A 50 8.64 -24.78 -19.75
C SER A 50 10.09 -24.74 -19.24
N LEU A 51 10.29 -24.94 -17.93
CA LEU A 51 11.61 -24.87 -17.29
C LEU A 51 12.24 -26.24 -16.99
N TYR A 52 11.41 -27.27 -16.83
CA TYR A 52 11.80 -28.61 -16.40
C TYR A 52 11.02 -29.69 -17.19
N PRO A 53 11.59 -30.89 -17.37
CA PRO A 53 10.88 -31.99 -18.02
C PRO A 53 9.62 -32.38 -17.24
N ALA A 54 8.51 -32.55 -17.95
CA ALA A 54 7.24 -32.93 -17.36
C ALA A 54 7.34 -34.31 -16.70
N SER A 55 7.01 -34.39 -15.41
CA SER A 55 6.99 -35.65 -14.65
C SER A 55 6.05 -35.56 -13.46
N ASP A 56 5.55 -36.71 -12.98
CA ASP A 56 4.69 -36.76 -11.78
C ASP A 56 5.41 -36.28 -10.53
N SER A 57 6.72 -36.53 -10.45
CA SER A 57 7.58 -36.05 -9.38
C SER A 57 7.63 -34.52 -9.33
N LEU A 58 7.74 -33.85 -10.48
CA LEU A 58 7.66 -32.40 -10.58
C LEU A 58 6.31 -31.88 -10.07
N THR A 59 5.20 -32.46 -10.53
CA THR A 59 3.84 -32.08 -10.09
C THR A 59 3.69 -32.19 -8.58
N LYS A 60 4.15 -33.30 -7.98
CA LYS A 60 4.12 -33.50 -6.52
C LYS A 60 4.98 -32.50 -5.77
N GLN A 61 6.13 -32.11 -6.31
CA GLN A 61 7.00 -31.13 -5.67
C GLN A 61 6.40 -29.71 -5.71
N VAL A 62 5.80 -29.31 -6.83
CA VAL A 62 5.08 -28.04 -6.94
C VAL A 62 3.90 -28.00 -5.96
N GLN A 63 3.10 -29.06 -5.89
CA GLN A 63 2.00 -29.17 -4.92
C GLN A 63 2.48 -29.04 -3.47
N ARG A 64 3.57 -29.71 -3.11
CA ARG A 64 4.17 -29.61 -1.77
C ARG A 64 4.69 -28.21 -1.48
N ALA A 65 5.30 -27.55 -2.46
CA ALA A 65 5.80 -26.18 -2.31
C ALA A 65 4.67 -25.19 -2.09
N VAL A 66 3.59 -25.24 -2.88
CA VAL A 66 2.41 -24.38 -2.70
C VAL A 66 1.79 -24.58 -1.31
N LYS A 67 1.66 -25.82 -0.85
CA LYS A 67 1.15 -26.12 0.50
C LYS A 67 2.08 -25.60 1.61
N SER A 68 3.39 -25.73 1.43
CA SER A 68 4.42 -25.26 2.36
C SER A 68 4.43 -23.74 2.51
N LEU A 69 4.12 -23.00 1.43
CA LEU A 69 4.10 -21.54 1.44
C LEU A 69 2.95 -20.94 2.26
N GLY A 70 1.88 -21.70 2.54
CA GLY A 70 0.79 -21.25 3.40
C GLY A 70 0.14 -19.94 2.95
N MET A 71 0.13 -19.67 1.64
CA MET A 71 -0.37 -18.41 1.10
C MET A 71 -1.88 -18.32 1.29
N PRO A 72 -2.39 -17.24 1.92
CA PRO A 72 -3.82 -17.03 2.02
C PRO A 72 -4.42 -16.74 0.65
N LYS A 73 -5.74 -16.85 0.57
CA LYS A 73 -6.49 -16.61 -0.67
C LYS A 73 -7.41 -15.41 -0.51
N ASP A 74 -7.62 -14.70 -1.62
CA ASP A 74 -8.66 -13.69 -1.71
C ASP A 74 -10.07 -14.30 -1.80
N GLU A 75 -11.08 -13.46 -1.90
CA GLU A 75 -12.50 -13.87 -2.01
C GLU A 75 -12.81 -14.65 -3.30
N ARG A 76 -11.99 -14.46 -4.35
CA ARG A 76 -12.11 -15.15 -5.65
C ARG A 76 -11.29 -16.45 -5.71
N GLY A 77 -10.54 -16.76 -4.65
CA GLY A 77 -9.72 -17.96 -4.48
C GLY A 77 -8.28 -17.86 -4.98
N TYR A 78 -7.78 -16.67 -5.33
CA TYR A 78 -6.40 -16.44 -5.81
C TYR A 78 -5.42 -16.27 -4.66
N PHE A 79 -4.18 -16.75 -4.83
CA PHE A 79 -3.13 -16.65 -3.81
C PHE A 79 -2.65 -15.21 -3.58
N ILE A 80 -2.38 -14.86 -2.32
CA ILE A 80 -1.77 -13.60 -1.90
C ILE A 80 -0.36 -13.89 -1.38
N ILE A 81 0.67 -13.39 -2.06
CA ILE A 81 2.03 -13.86 -1.83
C ILE A 81 2.81 -13.13 -0.72
N ASN A 82 2.39 -11.93 -0.37
CA ASN A 82 3.12 -11.06 0.56
C ASN A 82 2.44 -10.92 1.92
N LYS A 83 1.45 -11.76 2.21
CA LYS A 83 0.67 -11.67 3.45
C LYS A 83 0.48 -13.04 4.05
N THR A 84 0.56 -13.11 5.37
CA THR A 84 0.04 -14.24 6.14
C THR A 84 -1.47 -14.12 6.27
N GLU A 85 -2.14 -15.21 6.66
CA GLU A 85 -3.57 -15.18 6.96
C GLU A 85 -3.92 -14.16 8.07
N ALA A 86 -3.06 -14.04 9.08
CA ALA A 86 -3.21 -13.04 10.14
C ALA A 86 -3.12 -11.61 9.61
N GLN A 87 -2.15 -11.31 8.74
CA GLN A 87 -2.02 -9.99 8.09
C GLN A 87 -3.23 -9.69 7.20
N LEU A 88 -3.72 -10.68 6.45
CA LEU A 88 -4.92 -10.50 5.64
C LEU A 88 -6.16 -10.16 6.46
N ASN A 89 -6.32 -10.78 7.64
CA ASN A 89 -7.42 -10.46 8.54
C ASN A 89 -7.31 -9.04 9.13
N GLN A 90 -6.10 -8.61 9.51
CA GLN A 90 -5.86 -7.23 9.93
C GLN A 90 -6.19 -6.24 8.82
N ASP A 91 -5.79 -6.53 7.58
CA ASP A 91 -6.07 -5.66 6.44
C ASP A 91 -7.56 -5.53 6.15
N LYS A 92 -8.34 -6.60 6.34
CA LYS A 92 -9.81 -6.54 6.22
C LYS A 92 -10.43 -5.60 7.23
N GLU A 93 -9.96 -5.62 8.47
CA GLU A 93 -10.42 -4.71 9.51
C GLU A 93 -10.04 -3.26 9.21
N ILE A 94 -8.80 -3.02 8.78
CA ILE A 94 -8.34 -1.69 8.34
C ILE A 94 -9.17 -1.19 7.16
N ALA A 95 -9.37 -2.01 6.13
CA ALA A 95 -10.14 -1.65 4.95
C ALA A 95 -11.61 -1.35 5.29
N PHE A 96 -12.20 -2.14 6.19
CA PHE A 96 -13.55 -1.89 6.70
C PHE A 96 -13.66 -0.53 7.40
N LEU A 97 -12.70 -0.21 8.28
CA LEU A 97 -12.67 1.08 8.97
C LEU A 97 -12.43 2.24 7.99
N MET A 98 -11.47 2.11 7.07
CA MET A 98 -11.22 3.12 6.04
C MET A 98 -12.46 3.42 5.19
N HIS A 99 -13.22 2.38 4.81
CA HIS A 99 -14.47 2.55 4.09
C HIS A 99 -15.54 3.27 4.94
N LYS A 100 -15.70 2.85 6.20
CA LYS A 100 -16.66 3.46 7.13
C LYS A 100 -16.34 4.93 7.43
N CYS A 101 -15.06 5.27 7.52
CA CYS A 101 -14.57 6.63 7.72
C CYS A 101 -14.54 7.47 6.44
N LYS A 102 -14.85 6.89 5.26
CA LYS A 102 -14.75 7.56 3.95
C LYS A 102 -13.37 8.17 3.73
N CYS A 103 -12.33 7.42 4.07
CA CYS A 103 -10.96 7.88 3.90
C CYS A 103 -10.65 8.16 2.43
N GLU A 104 -10.02 9.31 2.18
CA GLU A 104 -9.49 9.69 0.87
C GLU A 104 -8.00 10.02 1.04
N LEU A 105 -7.18 9.58 0.08
CA LEU A 105 -5.80 10.02 -0.02
C LEU A 105 -5.77 11.33 -0.80
N VAL A 106 -5.44 12.43 -0.12
CA VAL A 106 -5.36 13.76 -0.72
C VAL A 106 -3.90 14.23 -0.69
N PRO A 107 -3.17 14.14 -1.82
CA PRO A 107 -1.81 14.65 -1.91
C PRO A 107 -1.76 16.16 -1.68
N PHE A 108 -0.65 16.65 -1.14
CA PHE A 108 -0.45 18.08 -0.88
C PHE A 108 0.12 18.85 -2.09
N ASP A 109 0.08 18.29 -3.29
CA ASP A 109 0.71 18.89 -4.48
C ASP A 109 0.14 20.28 -4.82
N GLU A 110 -1.15 20.51 -4.56
CA GLU A 110 -1.81 21.82 -4.75
C GLU A 110 -1.78 22.71 -3.49
N TYR A 111 -1.24 22.22 -2.38
CA TYR A 111 -1.38 22.86 -1.09
C TYR A 111 -0.14 23.69 -0.76
N GLN A 112 -0.40 24.90 -0.30
CA GLN A 112 0.62 25.82 0.17
C GLN A 112 0.57 25.89 1.70
N THR A 113 1.73 26.07 2.30
CA THR A 113 1.88 26.15 3.75
C THR A 113 2.16 27.56 4.23
N LEU A 114 1.57 27.89 5.38
CA LEU A 114 1.87 29.10 6.14
C LEU A 114 2.20 28.71 7.57
N PHE A 115 3.20 29.38 8.13
CA PHE A 115 3.55 29.24 9.54
C PHE A 115 3.02 30.45 10.31
N LEU A 116 1.98 30.24 11.11
CA LEU A 116 1.48 31.24 12.04
C LEU A 116 2.26 31.09 13.35
N LYS A 117 3.31 31.90 13.49
CA LYS A 117 4.05 31.98 14.75
C LYS A 117 3.11 32.49 15.85
N ALA A 118 3.01 31.74 16.94
CA ALA A 118 2.25 32.13 18.10
C ALA A 118 3.02 31.70 19.35
N ASP A 119 3.40 32.69 20.16
CA ASP A 119 4.11 32.47 21.42
C ASP A 119 3.09 32.39 22.58
N GLY A 120 3.33 31.52 23.55
CA GLY A 120 2.56 31.43 24.79
C GLY A 120 1.52 30.31 24.87
N ASN A 121 0.78 30.28 25.98
CA ASN A 121 -0.04 29.13 26.40
C ASN A 121 -1.40 29.04 25.69
N TYR A 122 -1.79 30.04 24.90
CA TYR A 122 -3.10 30.10 24.24
C TYR A 122 -3.12 29.49 22.83
N ARG A 123 -2.02 28.88 22.37
CA ARG A 123 -1.90 28.28 21.04
C ARG A 123 -2.98 27.23 20.77
N ASP A 124 -3.27 26.37 21.74
CA ASP A 124 -4.26 25.30 21.56
C ASP A 124 -5.69 25.86 21.50
N TYR A 125 -5.94 26.96 22.22
CA TYR A 125 -7.20 27.69 22.10
C TYR A 125 -7.33 28.42 20.76
N LEU A 126 -6.23 29.03 20.27
CA LEU A 126 -6.18 29.63 18.93
C LEU A 126 -6.42 28.58 17.83
N TYR A 127 -5.83 27.39 17.97
CA TYR A 127 -6.09 26.25 17.09
C TYR A 127 -7.59 25.96 17.03
N GLN A 128 -8.24 25.81 18.18
CA GLN A 128 -9.68 25.53 18.24
C GLN A 128 -10.51 26.63 17.57
N LEU A 129 -10.22 27.90 17.87
CA LEU A 129 -10.94 29.03 17.25
C LEU A 129 -10.77 29.07 15.73
N LEU A 130 -9.58 28.82 15.21
CA LEU A 130 -9.35 28.78 13.77
C LEU A 130 -10.04 27.57 13.12
N SER A 131 -10.07 26.42 13.79
CA SER A 131 -10.73 25.21 13.30
C SER A 131 -12.26 25.32 13.27
N GLU A 132 -12.86 26.06 14.21
CA GLU A 132 -14.31 26.25 14.32
C GLU A 132 -14.81 27.51 13.56
N SER A 133 -13.90 28.35 13.07
CA SER A 133 -14.25 29.63 12.45
C SER A 133 -14.84 29.47 11.05
N GLU A 134 -16.09 29.88 10.88
CA GLU A 134 -16.77 29.96 9.57
C GLU A 134 -15.99 30.79 8.54
N THR A 135 -15.30 31.86 8.98
CA THR A 135 -14.50 32.73 8.11
C THR A 135 -13.33 32.00 7.46
N PHE A 136 -12.82 30.94 8.09
CA PHE A 136 -11.63 30.21 7.64
C PHE A 136 -11.94 28.80 7.14
N ALA A 137 -13.19 28.33 7.27
CA ALA A 137 -13.60 26.95 7.02
C ALA A 137 -13.28 26.44 5.59
N ASP A 138 -13.32 27.31 4.58
CA ASP A 138 -12.98 26.97 3.18
C ASP A 138 -11.60 27.49 2.75
N LYS A 139 -10.89 28.20 3.64
CA LYS A 139 -9.57 28.79 3.39
C LYS A 139 -8.46 27.96 3.97
N ILE A 140 -8.70 27.31 5.11
CA ILE A 140 -7.74 26.46 5.79
C ILE A 140 -8.22 25.01 5.63
N ILE A 141 -7.42 24.19 4.97
CA ILE A 141 -7.72 22.78 4.71
C ILE A 141 -7.44 21.96 5.97
N THR A 142 -6.28 22.20 6.59
CA THR A 142 -5.91 21.54 7.83
C THR A 142 -4.92 22.40 8.61
N ILE A 143 -4.92 22.22 9.91
CA ILE A 143 -4.05 22.90 10.86
C ILE A 143 -3.26 21.84 11.61
N VAL A 144 -1.95 22.01 11.68
CA VAL A 144 -1.07 21.18 12.49
C VAL A 144 -0.51 22.01 13.63
N ASN A 145 -0.68 21.50 14.84
CA ASN A 145 -0.14 22.11 16.04
C ASN A 145 1.38 21.90 16.10
N SER A 146 2.16 22.94 16.39
CA SER A 146 3.62 22.91 16.40
C SER A 146 4.20 23.65 17.61
N SER A 147 5.48 23.42 17.93
CA SER A 147 6.11 23.94 19.14
C SER A 147 5.98 25.45 19.33
N ASN A 148 6.08 26.23 18.25
CA ASN A 148 6.13 27.71 18.29
C ASN A 148 5.01 28.36 17.46
N GLY A 149 3.90 27.66 17.25
CA GLY A 149 2.79 28.18 16.45
C GLY A 149 1.97 27.10 15.75
N LEU A 150 1.31 27.49 14.67
CA LEU A 150 0.44 26.63 13.88
C LEU A 150 0.92 26.56 12.44
N ILE A 151 0.91 25.36 11.85
CA ILE A 151 1.14 25.17 10.42
C ILE A 151 -0.23 25.07 9.75
N LEU A 152 -0.48 25.98 8.82
CA LEU A 152 -1.73 26.08 8.09
C LEU A 152 -1.53 25.59 6.66
N PHE A 153 -2.43 24.75 6.18
CA PHE A 153 -2.46 24.29 4.80
C PHE A 153 -3.62 24.95 4.06
N THR A 154 -3.36 25.47 2.86
CA THR A 154 -4.37 26.17 2.05
C THR A 154 -4.14 25.98 0.55
N LYS A 155 -5.19 26.12 -0.25
CA LYS A 155 -5.08 26.23 -1.71
C LYS A 155 -4.75 27.66 -2.18
N ASN A 156 -4.99 28.68 -1.34
CA ASN A 156 -4.81 30.08 -1.69
C ASN A 156 -4.02 30.81 -0.60
N LYS A 157 -2.69 30.72 -0.70
CA LYS A 157 -1.78 31.37 0.26
C LYS A 157 -2.00 32.87 0.36
N GLN A 158 -2.12 33.57 -0.77
CA GLN A 158 -2.23 35.04 -0.79
C GLN A 158 -3.47 35.52 -0.04
N GLN A 159 -4.62 34.89 -0.28
CA GLN A 159 -5.85 35.26 0.40
C GLN A 159 -5.76 34.99 1.91
N LEU A 160 -5.22 33.84 2.30
CA LEU A 160 -5.09 33.48 3.71
C LEU A 160 -4.10 34.42 4.44
N GLU A 161 -2.99 34.79 3.81
CA GLU A 161 -2.03 35.77 4.35
C GLU A 161 -2.69 37.12 4.61
N ILE A 162 -3.48 37.64 3.66
CA ILE A 162 -4.17 38.93 3.83
C ILE A 162 -5.14 38.86 5.01
N MET A 163 -5.95 37.79 5.09
CA MET A 163 -6.94 37.63 6.15
C MET A 163 -6.28 37.53 7.52
N ILE A 164 -5.24 36.70 7.67
CA ILE A 164 -4.52 36.55 8.94
C ILE A 164 -3.81 37.85 9.33
N ASN A 165 -3.11 38.50 8.41
CA ASN A 165 -2.43 39.76 8.70
C ASN A 165 -3.42 40.87 9.10
N SER A 166 -4.65 40.87 8.55
CA SER A 166 -5.68 41.81 8.97
C SER A 166 -6.12 41.62 10.43
N LEU A 167 -6.09 40.38 10.95
CA LEU A 167 -6.41 40.08 12.34
C LEU A 167 -5.24 40.36 13.28
N ILE A 168 -4.00 40.13 12.83
CA ILE A 168 -2.79 40.44 13.61
C ILE A 168 -2.64 41.95 13.84
N ASN A 169 -3.01 42.75 12.83
CA ASN A 169 -2.88 44.21 12.88
C ASN A 169 -4.14 44.95 13.36
N ARG A 170 -5.11 44.22 13.94
CA ARG A 170 -6.26 44.83 14.62
C ARG A 170 -5.86 45.34 16.00
#